data_AF-A0A1Z4R7H7-F1
#
_entry.id   AF-A0A1Z4R7H7-F1
#
_cell.length_a   1.000
_cell.length_b   1.000
_cell.length_c   1.000
_cell.angle_alpha   90.00
_cell.angle_beta   90.00
_cell.angle_gamma   90.00
#
_symmetry.space_group_name_H-M   'P 1'
#
loop_
_entity.id
_entity.type
_entity.pdbx_description
1 polymer ?
#
loop_
_entity_poly.entity_id
_entity_poly.type
_entity_poly.pdbx_seq_one_letter_code
_entity_poly.pdbx_strand_id
1 'polypeptide(L)'
;MFDHDWPTLATGVAIPHGLYDITDNVGYIQIGISHDTSELACDSIRYWWNTYGKTRYSLANSILLLCDGGGSNSSRYYIFKQDLQALVNELGIEIRIAHYPPYTSKYNPIEHRLFPHISRVCQGMIFESIQTVKDLMAKATTRTGLKVFTTILDKTYQTGRKVAEDFKSNMKIVFDEFLPQWNYTAKPELHFI
;
A
#
# COMPACT_ATOMS: atom_id res chain seq x y z
N MET A 1 -10.59 -17.00 2.14
CA MET A 1 -10.89 -15.63 2.58
C MET A 1 -10.96 -15.69 4.08
N PHE A 2 -9.85 -15.44 4.75
CA PHE A 2 -9.82 -15.35 6.21
C PHE A 2 -9.86 -13.87 6.53
N ASP A 3 -11.07 -13.35 6.71
CA ASP A 3 -11.28 -12.08 7.38
C ASP A 3 -10.85 -12.27 8.84
N HIS A 4 -9.71 -11.69 9.20
CA HIS A 4 -9.21 -11.66 10.58
C HIS A 4 -9.47 -10.28 11.18
N ASP A 5 -10.74 -9.96 11.38
CA ASP A 5 -11.14 -8.88 12.27
C ASP A 5 -11.01 -9.35 13.72
N TRP A 6 -10.13 -8.71 14.50
CA TRP A 6 -10.03 -8.88 15.95
C TRP A 6 -10.28 -7.56 16.71
N PRO A 7 -11.51 -7.01 16.74
CA PRO A 7 -11.81 -5.86 17.58
C PRO A 7 -12.39 -6.37 18.90
N THR A 8 -11.60 -6.46 19.98
CA THR A 8 -12.18 -6.36 21.35
C THR A 8 -11.21 -6.27 22.54
N LEU A 9 -9.88 -6.38 22.39
CA LEU A 9 -8.97 -6.28 23.54
C LEU A 9 -7.80 -5.30 23.37
N ALA A 10 -7.74 -4.59 22.25
CA ALA A 10 -6.68 -3.63 21.97
C ALA A 10 -7.17 -2.19 22.15
N THR A 11 -6.40 -1.38 22.87
CA THR A 11 -6.55 0.09 22.87
C THR A 11 -6.06 0.62 21.52
N GLY A 12 -6.97 0.70 20.55
CA GLY A 12 -6.73 1.24 19.20
C GLY A 12 -6.89 0.21 18.08
N VAL A 13 -7.35 0.68 16.92
CA VAL A 13 -7.43 -0.12 15.68
C VAL A 13 -6.09 -0.02 14.97
N ALA A 14 -5.41 -1.13 14.74
CA ALA A 14 -4.17 -1.18 13.96
C ALA A 14 -4.45 -1.77 12.58
N ILE A 15 -4.25 -0.97 11.52
CA ILE A 15 -4.54 -1.38 10.14
C ILE A 15 -3.23 -1.43 9.36
N PRO A 16 -2.63 -2.64 9.19
CA PRO A 16 -1.39 -2.78 8.46
C PRO A 16 -1.63 -2.68 6.95
N HIS A 17 -0.88 -1.81 6.29
CA HIS A 17 -0.73 -1.75 4.85
C HIS A 17 0.71 -2.12 4.48
N GLY A 18 0.88 -3.09 3.58
CA GLY A 18 2.17 -3.70 3.28
C GLY A 18 2.71 -3.33 1.89
N LEU A 19 3.99 -2.98 1.83
CA LEU A 19 4.77 -2.94 0.59
C LEU A 19 5.90 -3.96 0.69
N TYR A 20 6.11 -4.74 -0.36
CA TYR A 20 7.15 -5.76 -0.39
C TYR A 20 8.09 -5.57 -1.57
N ASP A 21 9.33 -5.27 -1.27
CA ASP A 21 10.41 -5.20 -2.23
C ASP A 21 10.96 -6.59 -2.50
N ILE A 22 10.59 -7.13 -3.68
CA ILE A 22 10.98 -8.47 -4.09
C ILE A 22 12.49 -8.59 -4.39
N THR A 23 13.13 -7.48 -4.76
CA THR A 23 14.54 -7.43 -5.17
C THR A 23 15.43 -7.60 -3.94
N ASP A 24 15.13 -6.85 -2.89
CA ASP A 24 15.93 -6.84 -1.67
C ASP A 24 15.39 -7.72 -0.55
N ASN A 25 14.23 -8.36 -0.77
CA ASN A 25 13.54 -9.15 0.24
C ASN A 25 13.25 -8.31 1.50
N VAL A 26 12.67 -7.12 1.31
CA VAL A 26 12.34 -6.18 2.39
C VAL A 26 10.85 -5.90 2.41
N GLY A 27 10.22 -6.10 3.58
CA GLY A 27 8.87 -5.67 3.86
C GLY A 27 8.84 -4.30 4.52
N TYR A 28 7.89 -3.48 4.12
CA TYR A 28 7.54 -2.22 4.77
C TYR A 28 6.08 -2.31 5.20
N ILE A 29 5.81 -2.15 6.50
CA ILE A 29 4.47 -2.18 7.06
C ILE A 29 4.14 -0.82 7.64
N GLN A 30 3.19 -0.13 7.01
CA GLN A 30 2.62 1.10 7.51
C GLN A 30 1.37 0.76 8.31
N ILE A 31 1.30 1.19 9.56
CA ILE A 31 0.19 0.88 10.46
C ILE A 31 -0.67 2.14 10.59
N GLY A 32 -1.81 2.14 9.90
CA GLY A 32 -2.84 3.15 10.07
C GLY A 32 -3.61 2.93 11.39
N ILE A 33 -4.15 4.02 11.94
CA ILE A 33 -4.84 4.01 13.25
C ILE A 33 -6.35 4.25 13.18
N SER A 34 -6.90 4.35 11.96
CA SER A 34 -8.30 4.74 11.73
C SER A 34 -9.02 3.83 10.75
N HIS A 35 -8.76 3.94 9.45
CA HIS A 35 -9.47 3.17 8.41
C HIS A 35 -8.58 2.76 7.22
N ASP A 36 -8.84 1.58 6.65
CA ASP A 36 -8.26 1.15 5.38
C ASP A 36 -8.92 1.88 4.22
N THR A 37 -8.21 2.84 3.61
CA THR A 37 -8.73 3.69 2.55
C THR A 37 -7.66 3.91 1.48
N SER A 38 -8.06 4.38 0.30
CA SER A 38 -7.10 4.76 -0.74
C SER A 38 -6.11 5.84 -0.31
N GLU A 39 -6.50 6.72 0.62
CA GLU A 39 -5.56 7.65 1.25
C GLU A 39 -4.51 6.94 2.10
N LEU A 40 -4.87 5.92 2.88
CA LEU A 40 -3.90 5.13 3.64
C LEU A 40 -2.92 4.43 2.71
N ALA A 41 -3.41 3.84 1.61
CA ALA A 41 -2.56 3.19 0.61
C ALA A 41 -1.57 4.19 -0.02
N CYS A 42 -2.05 5.36 -0.45
CA CYS A 42 -1.20 6.41 -1.03
C CYS A 42 -0.23 7.02 -0.02
N ASP A 43 -0.64 7.24 1.22
CA ASP A 43 0.24 7.70 2.31
C ASP A 43 1.32 6.67 2.62
N SER A 44 1.00 5.38 2.50
CA SER A 44 1.96 4.31 2.70
C SER A 44 3.05 4.29 1.62
N ILE A 45 2.64 4.47 0.36
CA ILE A 45 3.56 4.63 -0.77
C ILE A 45 4.40 5.91 -0.61
N ARG A 46 3.78 7.05 -0.23
CA ARG A 46 4.47 8.31 0.05
C ARG A 46 5.56 8.13 1.09
N TYR A 47 5.23 7.52 2.22
CA TYR A 47 6.17 7.28 3.31
C TYR A 47 7.33 6.42 2.82
N TRP A 48 7.03 5.28 2.19
CA TRP A 48 8.07 4.39 1.67
C TRP A 48 9.00 5.09 0.69
N TRP A 49 8.46 5.83 -0.28
CA TRP A 49 9.27 6.53 -1.28
C TRP A 49 10.16 7.59 -0.64
N ASN A 50 9.61 8.41 0.24
CA ASN A 50 10.36 9.50 0.87
C ASN A 50 11.40 9.04 1.88
N THR A 51 11.17 7.91 2.56
CA THR A 51 12.07 7.39 3.58
C THR A 51 13.12 6.44 3.00
N TYR A 52 12.76 5.61 2.01
CA TYR A 52 13.61 4.54 1.50
C TYR A 52 13.77 4.60 -0.02
N GLY A 53 12.65 4.64 -0.75
CA GLY A 53 12.60 4.43 -2.19
C GLY A 53 13.48 5.40 -2.98
N LYS A 54 13.34 6.72 -2.75
CA LYS A 54 14.08 7.73 -3.52
C LYS A 54 15.59 7.66 -3.38
N THR A 55 16.07 7.31 -2.19
CA THR A 55 17.51 7.18 -1.93
C THR A 55 18.03 5.86 -2.49
N ARG A 56 17.26 4.78 -2.32
CA ARG A 56 17.63 3.43 -2.75
C ARG A 56 17.61 3.28 -4.26
N TYR A 57 16.64 3.89 -4.90
CA TYR A 57 16.38 3.85 -6.34
C TYR A 57 16.57 5.25 -6.94
N SER A 58 17.73 5.86 -6.70
CA SER A 58 18.01 7.25 -7.08
C SER A 58 18.00 7.53 -8.59
N LEU A 59 18.10 6.48 -9.41
CA LEU A 59 18.03 6.55 -10.87
C LEU A 59 16.66 6.13 -11.43
N ALA A 60 15.70 5.76 -10.57
CA ALA A 60 14.38 5.35 -11.02
C ALA A 60 13.58 6.56 -11.52
N ASN A 61 12.96 6.40 -12.68
CA ASN A 61 12.04 7.37 -13.27
C ASN A 61 10.56 6.97 -13.11
N SER A 62 10.30 5.77 -12.60
CA SER A 62 8.98 5.20 -12.42
C SER A 62 8.98 4.10 -11.35
N ILE A 63 7.81 3.81 -10.80
CA ILE A 63 7.56 2.73 -9.83
C ILE A 63 6.49 1.80 -10.42
N LEU A 64 6.73 0.49 -10.34
CA LEU A 64 5.72 -0.53 -10.63
C LEU A 64 5.19 -1.10 -9.31
N LEU A 65 3.89 -0.98 -9.08
CA LEU A 65 3.20 -1.61 -7.95
C LEU A 65 2.34 -2.77 -8.45
N LEU A 66 2.58 -3.94 -7.86
CA LEU A 66 1.75 -5.12 -8.05
C LEU A 66 0.74 -5.19 -6.92
N CYS A 67 -0.54 -5.02 -7.26
CA CYS A 67 -1.62 -4.89 -6.28
C CYS A 67 -2.63 -6.02 -6.42
N ASP A 68 -3.18 -6.48 -5.31
CA ASP A 68 -4.47 -7.14 -5.35
C ASP A 68 -5.56 -6.13 -5.73
N GLY A 69 -6.58 -6.53 -6.49
CA GLY A 69 -7.59 -5.60 -7.03
C GLY A 69 -8.68 -5.13 -6.05
N GLY A 70 -8.51 -5.35 -4.74
CA GLY A 70 -9.51 -5.21 -3.68
C GLY A 70 -9.42 -3.91 -2.88
N GLY A 71 -10.17 -3.81 -1.78
CA GLY A 71 -9.97 -2.81 -0.71
C GLY A 71 -9.60 -1.37 -1.11
N SER A 72 -8.59 -0.84 -0.43
CA SER A 72 -8.07 0.53 -0.56
C SER A 72 -7.36 0.83 -1.88
N ASN A 73 -6.89 -0.18 -2.58
CA ASN A 73 -6.21 -0.09 -3.87
C ASN A 73 -7.11 -0.55 -5.04
N SER A 74 -8.44 -0.52 -4.89
CA SER A 74 -9.35 -1.16 -5.82
C SER A 74 -9.15 -0.78 -7.30
N SER A 75 -9.03 -1.80 -8.14
CA SER A 75 -8.99 -1.68 -9.60
C SER A 75 -10.27 -1.04 -10.19
N ARG A 76 -11.43 -1.28 -9.55
CA ARG A 76 -12.75 -0.89 -10.05
C ARG A 76 -13.13 0.55 -9.71
N TYR A 77 -12.80 0.99 -8.50
CA TYR A 77 -13.19 2.32 -8.03
C TYR A 77 -12.18 3.38 -8.49
N TYR A 78 -12.67 4.59 -8.74
CA TYR A 78 -11.85 5.70 -9.22
C TYR A 78 -11.25 6.53 -8.09
N ILE A 79 -11.69 6.36 -6.84
CA ILE A 79 -11.14 7.09 -5.69
C ILE A 79 -9.64 6.79 -5.49
N PHE A 80 -9.22 5.54 -5.66
CA PHE A 80 -7.80 5.18 -5.61
C PHE A 80 -7.01 5.81 -6.76
N LYS A 81 -7.57 5.88 -7.96
CA LYS A 81 -6.94 6.56 -9.10
C LYS A 81 -6.79 8.07 -8.86
N GLN A 82 -7.76 8.69 -8.20
CA GLN A 82 -7.70 10.10 -7.82
C GLN A 82 -6.62 10.36 -6.78
N ASP A 83 -6.60 9.59 -5.69
CA ASP A 83 -5.58 9.73 -4.66
C ASP A 83 -4.17 9.40 -5.21
N LEU A 84 -4.07 8.42 -6.12
CA LEU A 84 -2.83 8.09 -6.82
C LEU A 84 -2.36 9.22 -7.74
N GLN A 85 -3.27 9.87 -8.48
CA GLN A 85 -2.93 11.03 -9.30
C GLN A 85 -2.37 12.18 -8.44
N ALA A 86 -3.02 12.46 -7.30
CA ALA A 86 -2.52 13.46 -6.35
C ALA A 86 -1.13 13.07 -5.80
N LEU A 87 -0.92 11.80 -5.49
CA LEU A 87 0.37 11.29 -5.02
C LEU A 87 1.48 11.45 -6.06
N VAL A 88 1.27 11.06 -7.32
CA VAL A 88 2.31 11.19 -8.35
C VAL A 88 2.64 12.66 -8.65
N ASN A 89 1.64 13.54 -8.59
CA ASN A 89 1.84 14.98 -8.72
C ASN A 89 2.73 15.53 -7.59
N GLU A 90 2.57 15.04 -6.36
CA GLU A 90 3.39 15.40 -5.21
C GLU A 90 4.82 14.83 -5.30
N LEU A 91 4.94 13.53 -5.64
CA LEU A 91 6.23 12.84 -5.64
C LEU A 91 7.09 13.14 -6.86
N GLY A 92 6.49 13.61 -7.96
CA GLY A 92 7.18 13.87 -9.22
C GLY A 92 7.70 12.60 -9.92
N ILE A 93 7.18 11.42 -9.57
CA ILE A 93 7.55 10.13 -10.17
C ILE A 93 6.31 9.39 -10.69
N GLU A 94 6.44 8.79 -11.86
CA GLU A 94 5.39 7.96 -12.45
C GLU A 94 5.14 6.70 -11.62
N ILE A 95 3.87 6.35 -11.41
CA ILE A 95 3.51 5.09 -10.75
C ILE A 95 2.57 4.30 -11.68
N ARG A 96 3.02 3.11 -12.08
CA ARG A 96 2.20 2.13 -12.79
C ARG A 96 1.65 1.11 -11.81
N ILE A 97 0.34 0.90 -11.85
CA ILE A 97 -0.35 -0.15 -11.11
C ILE A 97 -0.62 -1.31 -12.05
N ALA A 98 -0.21 -2.51 -11.65
CA ALA A 98 -0.62 -3.74 -12.28
C ALA A 98 -1.38 -4.61 -11.28
N HIS A 99 -2.67 -4.80 -11.51
CA HIS A 99 -3.48 -5.61 -10.60
C HIS A 99 -3.44 -7.09 -10.99
N TYR A 100 -3.35 -7.93 -9.98
CA TYR A 100 -3.73 -9.33 -10.10
C TYR A 100 -5.24 -9.42 -10.35
N PRO A 101 -5.71 -10.11 -11.41
CA PRO A 101 -7.13 -10.39 -11.59
C PRO A 101 -7.78 -11.07 -10.37
N PRO A 102 -9.12 -11.07 -10.28
CA PRO A 102 -9.81 -11.80 -9.23
C PRO A 102 -9.36 -13.26 -9.15
N TYR A 103 -9.20 -13.77 -7.92
CA TYR A 103 -8.74 -15.15 -7.62
C TYR A 103 -7.29 -15.47 -8.01
N THR A 104 -6.48 -14.47 -8.39
CA THR A 104 -5.06 -14.66 -8.71
C THR A 104 -4.11 -14.03 -7.70
N SER A 105 -4.60 -13.55 -6.55
CA SER A 105 -3.77 -12.96 -5.48
C SER A 105 -2.71 -13.94 -4.93
N LYS A 106 -2.91 -15.25 -5.07
CA LYS A 106 -1.89 -16.27 -4.76
C LYS A 106 -0.57 -16.13 -5.55
N TYR A 107 -0.57 -15.34 -6.63
CA TYR A 107 0.64 -15.04 -7.39
C TYR A 107 1.32 -13.75 -6.92
N ASN A 108 0.70 -13.00 -6.00
CA ASN A 108 1.30 -11.85 -5.36
C ASN A 108 2.35 -12.32 -4.34
N PRO A 109 3.64 -12.03 -4.54
CA PRO A 109 4.69 -12.51 -3.65
C PRO A 109 4.51 -12.10 -2.18
N ILE A 110 3.89 -10.94 -1.91
CA ILE A 110 3.68 -10.43 -0.55
C ILE A 110 2.86 -11.40 0.32
N GLU A 111 1.88 -12.09 -0.27
CA GLU A 111 0.97 -13.05 0.37
C GLU A 111 1.68 -14.30 0.91
N HIS A 112 2.85 -14.60 0.36
CA HIS A 112 3.57 -15.84 0.67
C HIS A 112 4.98 -15.60 1.19
N ARG A 113 5.54 -14.40 0.97
CA ARG A 113 6.91 -14.05 1.37
C ARG A 113 6.99 -13.01 2.48
N LEU A 114 5.92 -12.24 2.74
CA LEU A 114 5.88 -11.25 3.82
C LEU A 114 4.80 -11.59 4.85
N PHE A 115 3.53 -11.58 4.45
CA PHE A 115 2.41 -11.69 5.39
C PHE A 115 2.42 -12.94 6.28
N PRO A 116 2.79 -14.14 5.80
CA PRO A 116 2.88 -15.30 6.69
C PRO A 116 3.91 -15.13 7.81
N HIS A 117 4.97 -14.34 7.60
CA HIS A 117 5.96 -14.05 8.64
C HIS A 117 5.48 -12.98 9.60
N ILE A 118 4.73 -11.98 9.11
CA ILE A 118 4.02 -11.01 9.95
C ILE A 118 3.00 -11.72 10.86
N SER A 119 2.16 -12.58 10.30
CA SER A 119 1.17 -13.34 11.09
C SER A 119 1.83 -14.20 12.17
N ARG A 120 2.97 -14.84 11.87
CA ARG A 120 3.70 -15.66 12.84
C ARG A 120 4.25 -14.85 14.03
N VAL A 121 4.82 -13.68 13.80
CA VAL A 121 5.31 -12.85 14.92
C VAL A 121 4.17 -12.28 15.74
N CYS A 122 3.03 -12.03 15.11
CA CYS A 122 1.80 -11.56 15.74
C CYS A 122 1.00 -12.67 16.47
N GLN A 123 1.27 -13.94 16.20
CA GLN A 123 0.48 -15.06 16.71
C GLN A 123 0.61 -15.21 18.23
N GLY A 124 -0.53 -15.31 18.92
CA GLY A 124 -0.58 -15.56 20.37
C GLY A 124 -0.22 -14.35 21.24
N MET A 125 -0.09 -13.16 20.64
CA MET A 125 0.24 -11.93 21.35
C MET A 125 -1.02 -11.11 21.63
N ILE A 126 -1.13 -10.59 22.86
CA ILE A 126 -2.16 -9.61 23.22
C ILE A 126 -1.64 -8.24 22.77
N PHE A 127 -2.39 -7.58 21.88
CA PHE A 127 -2.01 -6.26 21.38
C PHE A 127 -2.50 -5.17 22.33
N GLU A 128 -1.73 -4.88 23.36
CA GLU A 128 -2.07 -3.86 24.36
C GLU A 128 -1.96 -2.43 23.79
N SER A 129 -1.07 -2.21 22.81
CA SER A 129 -0.86 -0.93 22.13
C SER A 129 -0.43 -1.07 20.67
N ILE A 130 -0.70 -0.05 19.87
CA ILE A 130 -0.24 0.05 18.47
C ILE A 130 1.29 0.01 18.38
N GLN A 131 1.99 0.59 19.37
CA GLN A 131 3.45 0.56 19.44
C GLN A 131 3.98 -0.87 19.63
N THR A 132 3.32 -1.69 20.45
CA THR A 132 3.64 -3.12 20.60
C THR A 132 3.46 -3.86 19.28
N VAL A 133 2.39 -3.60 18.53
CA VAL A 133 2.16 -4.20 17.20
C VAL A 133 3.28 -3.82 16.24
N LYS A 134 3.65 -2.53 16.17
CA LYS A 134 4.75 -2.02 15.36
C LYS A 134 6.06 -2.74 15.65
N ASP A 135 6.44 -2.82 16.93
CA ASP A 135 7.72 -3.41 17.35
C ASP A 135 7.75 -4.93 17.16
N LEU A 136 6.59 -5.58 17.25
CA LEU A 136 6.46 -7.01 17.02
C LEU A 136 6.59 -7.36 15.54
N MET A 137 5.87 -6.64 14.67
CA MET A 137 5.95 -6.83 13.22
C MET A 137 7.37 -6.61 12.68
N ALA A 138 8.13 -5.68 13.27
CA ALA A 138 9.52 -5.42 12.90
C ALA A 138 10.47 -6.61 13.15
N LYS A 139 10.08 -7.56 14.02
CA LYS A 139 10.87 -8.77 14.32
C LYS A 139 10.74 -9.85 13.24
N ALA A 140 9.81 -9.70 12.29
CA ALA A 140 9.62 -10.69 11.24
C ALA A 140 10.89 -10.81 10.38
N THR A 141 11.40 -12.03 10.28
CA THR A 141 12.60 -12.34 9.50
C THR A 141 12.57 -13.80 9.02
N THR A 142 13.45 -14.12 8.07
CA THR A 142 13.61 -15.47 7.51
C THR A 142 15.07 -15.85 7.38
N ARG A 143 15.35 -17.15 7.22
CA ARG A 143 16.70 -17.65 6.89
C ARG A 143 17.25 -17.06 5.58
N THR A 144 16.38 -16.63 4.68
CA THR A 144 16.72 -15.97 3.41
C THR A 144 16.89 -14.46 3.56
N GLY A 145 16.91 -13.93 4.78
CA GLY A 145 17.27 -12.55 5.06
C GLY A 145 16.12 -11.54 4.95
N LEU A 146 14.86 -11.96 5.10
CA LEU A 146 13.73 -11.01 5.15
C LEU A 146 13.98 -9.98 6.26
N LYS A 147 13.86 -8.70 5.90
CA LYS A 147 13.85 -7.58 6.84
C LYS A 147 12.51 -6.89 6.78
N VAL A 148 11.99 -6.48 7.94
CA VAL A 148 10.72 -5.75 8.01
C VAL A 148 10.91 -4.43 8.73
N PHE A 149 10.53 -3.34 8.07
CA PHE A 149 10.47 -2.00 8.66
C PHE A 149 9.02 -1.64 8.92
N THR A 150 8.73 -1.13 10.11
CA THR A 150 7.38 -0.73 10.49
C THR A 150 7.33 0.75 10.89
N THR A 151 6.22 1.40 10.54
CA THR A 151 5.94 2.77 10.96
C THR A 151 4.46 2.91 11.30
N ILE A 152 4.12 3.91 12.10
CA ILE A 152 2.74 4.29 12.40
C ILE A 152 2.40 5.52 11.59
N LEU A 153 1.27 5.47 10.88
CA LEU A 153 0.70 6.63 10.20
C LEU A 153 -0.42 7.18 11.08
N ASP A 154 -0.06 8.18 11.89
CA ASP A 154 -0.97 8.89 12.80
C ASP A 154 -1.79 9.92 12.02
N LYS A 155 -2.76 9.41 11.24
CA LYS A 155 -3.71 10.20 10.47
C LYS A 155 -5.09 9.56 10.53
N THR A 156 -6.11 10.41 10.60
CA THR A 156 -7.51 9.98 10.47
C THR A 156 -7.89 9.92 8.99
N TYR A 157 -8.25 8.74 8.50
CA TYR A 157 -8.62 8.48 7.12
C TYR A 157 -10.15 8.42 6.98
N GLN A 158 -10.73 9.24 6.11
CA GLN A 158 -12.19 9.30 5.98
C GLN A 158 -12.73 8.14 5.13
N THR A 159 -13.74 7.44 5.65
CA THR A 159 -14.48 6.41 4.91
C THR A 159 -15.60 7.04 4.07
N GLY A 160 -16.06 6.31 3.04
CA GLY A 160 -17.19 6.75 2.21
C GLY A 160 -16.90 7.94 1.28
N ARG A 161 -15.63 8.36 1.15
CA ARG A 161 -15.24 9.40 0.19
C ARG A 161 -15.64 8.99 -1.22
N LYS A 162 -16.24 9.94 -1.94
CA LYS A 162 -16.56 9.80 -3.35
C LYS A 162 -15.47 10.46 -4.18
N VAL A 163 -15.23 9.89 -5.36
CA VAL A 163 -14.41 10.54 -6.37
C VAL A 163 -15.07 11.87 -6.77
N ALA A 164 -14.27 12.89 -7.05
CA ALA A 164 -14.76 14.16 -7.57
C ALA A 164 -15.54 13.94 -8.88
N GLU A 165 -16.62 14.69 -9.07
CA GLU A 165 -17.56 14.48 -10.18
C GLU A 165 -16.88 14.64 -11.55
N ASP A 166 -15.93 15.57 -11.65
CA ASP A 166 -15.19 15.91 -12.86
C ASP A 166 -13.91 15.07 -13.04
N PHE A 167 -13.53 14.25 -12.06
CA PHE A 167 -12.29 13.47 -12.13
C PHE A 167 -12.29 12.54 -13.35
N LYS A 168 -13.41 11.86 -13.63
CA LYS A 168 -13.47 10.90 -14.74
C LYS A 168 -13.32 11.55 -16.11
N SER A 169 -13.77 12.80 -16.26
CA SER A 169 -13.60 13.58 -17.50
C SER A 169 -12.21 14.18 -17.63
N ASN A 170 -11.56 14.51 -16.50
CA ASN A 170 -10.30 15.27 -16.49
C ASN A 170 -9.05 14.43 -16.19
N MET A 171 -9.21 13.19 -15.73
CA MET A 171 -8.11 12.33 -15.29
C MET A 171 -7.02 12.17 -16.36
N LYS A 172 -5.77 12.15 -15.89
CA LYS A 172 -4.57 11.90 -16.72
C LYS A 172 -4.08 10.45 -16.61
N ILE A 173 -4.86 9.59 -15.95
CA ILE A 173 -4.60 8.16 -15.86
C ILE A 173 -4.57 7.56 -17.27
N VAL A 174 -3.45 6.94 -17.60
CA VAL A 174 -3.27 6.21 -18.86
C VAL A 174 -3.55 4.74 -18.60
N PHE A 175 -4.65 4.23 -19.14
CA PHE A 175 -4.96 2.80 -19.07
C PHE A 175 -4.11 2.00 -20.06
N ASP A 176 -3.66 0.82 -19.66
CA ASP A 176 -2.82 -0.03 -20.49
C ASP A 176 -3.61 -0.63 -21.66
N GLU A 177 -2.98 -0.86 -22.81
CA GLU A 177 -3.61 -1.53 -23.96
C GLU A 177 -4.03 -2.98 -23.62
N PHE A 178 -3.20 -3.67 -22.84
CA PHE A 178 -3.47 -5.02 -22.36
C PHE A 178 -4.01 -4.97 -20.93
N LEU A 179 -5.21 -5.52 -20.72
CA LEU A 179 -5.91 -5.55 -19.44
C LEU A 179 -6.18 -4.14 -18.84
N PRO A 180 -6.78 -3.18 -19.59
CA PRO A 180 -7.02 -1.80 -19.15
C PRO A 180 -7.89 -1.68 -17.90
N GLN A 181 -8.73 -2.68 -17.61
CA GLN A 181 -9.54 -2.68 -16.39
C GLN A 181 -8.69 -2.81 -15.12
N TRP A 182 -7.51 -3.44 -15.23
CA TRP A 182 -6.64 -3.79 -14.13
C TRP A 182 -5.37 -2.95 -14.12
N ASN A 183 -4.87 -2.53 -15.28
CA ASN A 183 -3.55 -1.93 -15.37
C ASN A 183 -3.63 -0.52 -15.91
N TYR A 184 -2.95 0.39 -15.23
CA TYR A 184 -2.94 1.81 -15.57
C TYR A 184 -1.74 2.51 -14.95
N THR A 185 -1.43 3.67 -15.52
CA THR A 185 -0.28 4.50 -15.13
C THR A 185 -0.76 5.89 -14.75
N ALA A 186 -0.40 6.33 -13.55
CA ALA A 186 -0.55 7.71 -13.12
C ALA A 186 0.75 8.46 -13.39
N LYS A 187 0.66 9.56 -14.15
CA LYS A 187 1.82 10.37 -14.54
C LYS A 187 1.78 11.71 -13.80
N PRO A 188 2.91 12.21 -13.27
CA PRO A 188 2.96 13.54 -12.68
C PRO A 188 2.53 14.60 -13.68
N GLU A 189 1.65 15.48 -13.25
CA GLU A 189 1.32 16.69 -13.98
C GLU A 189 2.44 17.70 -13.75
N LEU A 190 3.17 18.03 -14.81
CA LEU A 190 4.17 19.11 -14.81
C LEU A 190 3.44 20.43 -14.51
N HIS A 191 3.45 20.84 -13.25
CA HIS A 191 3.12 22.21 -12.91
C HIS A 191 4.33 23.06 -13.27
N PHE A 192 4.24 23.77 -14.40
CA PHE A 192 5.15 24.86 -14.67
C PHE A 192 4.89 25.92 -13.58
N ILE A 193 5.82 26.03 -12.63
CA ILE A 193 5.88 27.15 -11.68
C ILE A 193 6.41 28.37 -12.42
#